data_AF-A0A956J601-F1
#
_entry.id   AF-A0A956J601-F1
#
_cell.length_a   1.000
_cell.length_b   1.000
_cell.length_c   1.000
_cell.angle_alpha   90.00
_cell.angle_beta   90.00
_cell.angle_gamma   90.00
#
_symmetry.space_group_name_H-M   'P 1'
#
loop_
_entity.id
_entity.type
_entity.pdbx_description
1 polymer ?
#
loop_
_entity_poly.entity_id
_entity_poly.type
_entity_poly.pdbx_seq_one_letter_code
_entity_poly.pdbx_strand_id
1 'polypeptide(L)'
;MTALAPSEPSDATAIPGEEPATPVPPEPPPLSEAEHCQHPPKAKGADAWDTEYLRVPEGELSPVTFGTVNDRELDSSVKQLSDVEYVQLEAERARELVDAEFKCPDGEQAYLVRAVAHSTNWGFSANYSRRYGLFVRHRALGRRTPPLRKRALVACLAEAPRQVCPTASVVE
;
A
#
# COMPACT_ATOMS: atom_id res chain seq x y z
N MET A 1 6.30 94.70 -12.42
CA MET A 1 5.38 94.59 -13.57
C MET A 1 5.75 93.31 -14.30
N THR A 2 4.77 92.42 -14.48
CA THR A 2 4.59 91.33 -15.48
C THR A 2 5.88 90.74 -16.11
N ALA A 3 6.14 89.43 -16.15
CA ALA A 3 5.33 88.42 -16.84
C ALA A 3 6.00 87.02 -16.89
N LEU A 4 5.16 85.98 -16.92
CA LEU A 4 5.23 84.74 -17.74
C LEU A 4 6.29 83.65 -17.46
N ALA A 5 5.77 82.48 -17.06
CA ALA A 5 6.37 81.12 -17.17
C ALA A 5 6.33 80.61 -18.65
N PRO A 6 6.64 79.34 -19.01
CA PRO A 6 7.17 78.17 -18.28
C PRO A 6 8.26 77.36 -19.05
N SER A 7 8.74 76.25 -18.47
CA SER A 7 8.83 74.90 -19.10
C SER A 7 9.90 74.00 -18.46
N GLU A 8 9.41 72.87 -17.96
CA GLU A 8 10.04 71.60 -17.49
C GLU A 8 11.05 70.97 -18.50
N PRO A 9 11.86 69.91 -18.17
CA PRO A 9 11.40 68.74 -17.39
C PRO A 9 12.39 67.89 -16.56
N SER A 10 11.73 66.99 -15.81
CA SER A 10 12.03 65.58 -15.55
C SER A 10 13.15 65.18 -14.59
N ASP A 11 12.68 65.07 -13.34
CA ASP A 11 12.97 64.05 -12.34
C ASP A 11 13.46 62.70 -12.91
N ALA A 12 14.66 62.29 -12.49
CA ALA A 12 15.20 60.95 -12.68
C ALA A 12 15.05 60.17 -11.37
N THR A 13 13.88 59.57 -11.14
CA THR A 13 13.69 58.60 -10.06
C THR A 13 14.23 57.23 -10.53
N ALA A 14 15.31 56.78 -9.89
CA ALA A 14 15.89 55.45 -10.06
C ALA A 14 14.98 54.41 -9.39
N ILE A 15 14.52 53.42 -10.16
CA ILE A 15 13.78 52.24 -9.66
C ILE A 15 14.81 51.23 -9.14
N PRO A 16 14.72 50.72 -7.89
CA PRO A 16 15.59 49.65 -7.42
C PRO A 16 15.25 48.35 -8.14
N GLY A 17 16.29 47.72 -8.72
CA GLY A 17 16.19 46.48 -9.49
C GLY A 17 15.71 45.31 -8.64
N GLU A 18 14.68 44.65 -9.16
CA GLU A 18 14.09 43.41 -8.66
C GLU A 18 15.15 42.29 -8.72
N GLU A 19 15.33 41.58 -7.61
CA GLU A 19 16.24 40.44 -7.48
C GLU A 19 15.74 39.28 -8.35
N PRO A 20 16.59 38.62 -9.15
CA PRO A 20 16.13 37.54 -10.04
C PRO A 20 15.65 36.34 -9.21
N ALA A 21 14.36 36.03 -9.34
CA ALA A 21 13.76 34.86 -8.71
C ALA A 21 14.49 33.57 -9.14
N THR A 22 14.95 32.81 -8.14
CA THR A 22 15.56 31.49 -8.32
C THR A 22 14.59 30.59 -9.09
N PRO A 23 15.00 29.91 -10.18
CA PRO A 23 14.10 29.01 -10.89
C PRO A 23 13.70 27.86 -9.97
N VAL A 24 12.41 27.80 -9.64
CA VAL A 24 11.81 26.68 -8.90
C VAL A 24 11.99 25.43 -9.78
N PRO A 25 12.66 24.37 -9.29
CA PRO A 25 12.78 23.14 -10.06
C PRO A 25 11.37 22.60 -10.37
N PRO A 26 11.12 22.05 -11.57
CA PRO A 26 9.82 21.50 -11.89
C PRO A 26 9.44 20.44 -10.86
N GLU A 27 8.27 20.63 -10.25
CA GLU A 27 7.68 19.68 -9.32
C GLU A 27 7.59 18.32 -10.04
N PRO A 28 8.06 17.21 -9.42
CA PRO A 28 7.92 15.91 -10.04
C PRO A 28 6.43 15.66 -10.33
N PRO A 29 6.09 15.08 -11.50
CA PRO A 29 4.69 14.82 -11.81
C PRO A 29 4.07 14.02 -10.66
N PRO A 30 2.84 14.33 -10.23
CA PRO A 30 2.17 13.53 -9.22
C PRO A 30 2.13 12.09 -9.76
N LEU A 31 2.85 11.20 -9.07
CA LEU A 31 2.75 9.76 -9.31
C LEU A 31 1.25 9.43 -9.31
N SER A 32 0.73 9.02 -10.46
CA SER A 32 -0.63 8.56 -10.65
C SER A 32 -0.99 7.59 -9.52
N GLU A 33 -1.79 8.04 -8.55
CA GLU A 33 -2.22 7.22 -7.41
C GLU A 33 -2.92 5.92 -7.87
N ALA A 34 -3.34 5.87 -9.15
CA ALA A 34 -4.11 4.81 -9.78
C ALA A 34 -3.33 3.54 -10.19
N GLU A 35 -2.01 3.44 -10.00
CA GLU A 35 -1.23 2.29 -10.52
C GLU A 35 -0.72 1.30 -9.47
N HIS A 36 -0.97 1.55 -8.18
CA HIS A 36 -0.20 0.87 -7.14
C HIS A 36 -0.79 -0.48 -6.71
N CYS A 37 -2.10 -0.68 -6.85
CA CYS A 37 -2.73 -2.00 -6.87
C CYS A 37 -3.79 -1.98 -7.97
N GLN A 38 -3.38 -2.01 -9.24
CA GLN A 38 -4.35 -2.28 -10.29
C GLN A 38 -4.81 -3.72 -10.09
N HIS A 39 -6.02 -3.91 -9.57
CA HIS A 39 -6.74 -5.15 -9.82
C HIS A 39 -6.62 -5.44 -11.32
N PRO A 40 -6.25 -6.67 -11.73
CA PRO A 40 -6.29 -7.01 -13.14
C PRO A 40 -7.66 -6.60 -13.69
N PRO A 41 -7.73 -6.01 -14.90
CA PRO A 41 -8.95 -5.42 -15.44
C PRO A 41 -10.07 -6.46 -15.39
N LYS A 42 -10.94 -6.35 -14.38
CA LYS A 42 -12.01 -7.31 -14.07
C LYS A 42 -11.60 -8.75 -14.35
N ALA A 43 -10.81 -9.36 -13.48
CA ALA A 43 -10.93 -10.80 -13.33
C ALA A 43 -12.41 -11.11 -13.04
N LYS A 44 -13.07 -11.75 -14.02
CA LYS A 44 -14.50 -12.02 -14.03
C LYS A 44 -14.85 -12.93 -12.86
N GLY A 45 -15.30 -12.35 -11.75
CA GLY A 45 -15.95 -13.08 -10.65
C GLY A 45 -15.45 -12.68 -9.27
N ALA A 46 -16.33 -12.79 -8.28
CA ALA A 46 -16.07 -12.55 -6.84
C ALA A 46 -14.96 -13.44 -6.23
N ASP A 47 -14.31 -14.27 -7.06
CA ASP A 47 -13.41 -15.34 -6.63
C ASP A 47 -11.93 -15.06 -6.94
N ALA A 48 -11.62 -13.99 -7.69
CA ALA A 48 -10.25 -13.65 -8.08
C ALA A 48 -9.53 -12.84 -7.00
N TRP A 49 -8.71 -13.51 -6.18
CA TRP A 49 -7.90 -12.85 -5.15
C TRP A 49 -6.51 -12.46 -5.63
N ASP A 50 -6.00 -13.07 -6.70
CA ASP A 50 -4.63 -12.79 -7.15
C ASP A 50 -4.56 -11.44 -7.86
N THR A 51 -3.56 -10.65 -7.47
CA THR A 51 -3.24 -9.40 -8.14
C THR A 51 -1.95 -9.64 -8.92
N GLU A 52 -2.10 -10.03 -10.18
CA GLU A 52 -0.95 -10.24 -11.07
C GLU A 52 -0.22 -8.92 -11.31
N TYR A 53 1.12 -8.94 -11.23
CA TYR A 53 2.02 -7.83 -11.61
C TYR A 53 1.94 -6.53 -10.80
N LEU A 54 2.03 -6.64 -9.47
CA LEU A 54 2.27 -5.46 -8.64
C LEU A 54 3.76 -5.07 -8.61
N ARG A 55 4.08 -3.87 -9.09
CA ARG A 55 5.33 -3.20 -8.72
C ARG A 55 5.20 -2.73 -7.28
N VAL A 56 5.82 -3.48 -6.38
CA VAL A 56 5.97 -3.11 -4.99
C VAL A 56 6.85 -1.84 -4.93
N PRO A 57 6.36 -0.70 -4.41
CA PRO A 57 7.10 0.55 -4.41
C PRO A 57 8.36 0.44 -3.54
N GLU A 58 9.51 0.86 -4.08
CA GLU A 58 10.76 0.89 -3.35
C GLU A 58 10.78 2.12 -2.41
N GLY A 59 11.07 1.91 -1.12
CA GLY A 59 11.42 2.99 -0.19
C GLY A 59 10.47 3.29 0.99
N GLU A 60 9.24 2.75 1.02
CA GLU A 60 8.25 3.03 2.10
C GLU A 60 7.55 1.78 2.65
N LEU A 61 8.27 0.66 2.72
CA LEU A 61 7.69 -0.60 3.17
C LEU A 61 8.23 -0.97 4.53
N SER A 62 7.33 -0.97 5.51
CA SER A 62 7.61 -1.49 6.84
C SER A 62 7.26 -2.98 6.88
N PRO A 63 8.14 -3.84 7.41
CA PRO A 63 7.80 -5.24 7.64
C PRO A 63 6.63 -5.32 8.63
N VAL A 64 5.72 -6.25 8.37
CA VAL A 64 4.53 -6.47 9.20
C VAL A 64 4.67 -7.76 9.98
N THR A 65 4.35 -7.72 11.27
CA THR A 65 4.19 -8.94 12.05
C THR A 65 2.93 -9.64 11.58
N PHE A 66 3.04 -10.90 11.15
CA PHE A 66 1.89 -11.66 10.70
C PHE A 66 1.95 -13.11 11.16
N GLY A 67 0.77 -13.72 11.25
CA GLY A 67 0.57 -15.13 11.53
C GLY A 67 -0.25 -15.78 10.43
N THR A 68 0.02 -17.05 10.17
CA THR A 68 -0.73 -17.83 9.19
C THR A 68 -1.95 -18.45 9.85
N VAL A 69 -3.12 -18.30 9.24
CA VAL A 69 -4.31 -18.97 9.75
C VAL A 69 -4.10 -20.48 9.68
N ASN A 70 -4.37 -21.17 10.78
CA ASN A 70 -4.24 -22.62 10.88
C ASN A 70 -5.23 -23.34 9.95
N ASP A 71 -4.90 -24.57 9.55
CA ASP A 71 -5.70 -25.30 8.55
C ASP A 71 -7.13 -25.61 9.02
N ARG A 72 -7.41 -25.61 10.33
CA ARG A 72 -8.75 -25.87 10.87
C ARG A 72 -9.71 -24.71 10.62
N GLU A 73 -9.22 -23.48 10.70
CA GLU A 73 -10.01 -22.25 10.54
C GLU A 73 -9.83 -21.61 9.16
N LEU A 74 -9.08 -22.24 8.27
CA LEU A 74 -8.74 -21.67 6.98
C LEU A 74 -9.98 -21.46 6.10
N ASP A 75 -10.83 -22.47 5.95
CA ASP A 75 -12.00 -22.39 5.05
C ASP A 75 -13.02 -21.35 5.55
N SER A 76 -13.25 -21.27 6.86
CA SER A 76 -14.13 -20.27 7.46
C SER A 76 -13.57 -18.86 7.27
N SER A 77 -12.27 -18.68 7.47
CA SER A 77 -11.56 -17.40 7.27
C SER A 77 -11.57 -16.98 5.80
N VAL A 78 -11.32 -17.91 4.87
CA VAL A 78 -11.36 -17.64 3.44
C VAL A 78 -12.77 -17.24 3.00
N LYS A 79 -13.79 -17.92 3.53
CA LYS A 79 -15.19 -17.56 3.29
C LYS A 79 -15.53 -16.18 3.82
N GLN A 80 -15.02 -15.79 4.99
CA GLN A 80 -15.25 -14.46 5.54
C GLN A 80 -14.65 -13.34 4.67
N LEU A 81 -13.52 -13.63 4.02
CA LEU A 81 -12.83 -12.73 3.11
C LEU A 81 -13.34 -12.83 1.65
N SER A 82 -14.43 -13.54 1.36
CA SER A 82 -14.93 -13.71 -0.02
C SER A 82 -15.18 -12.38 -0.71
N ASP A 83 -15.83 -11.46 0.00
CA ASP A 83 -16.32 -10.18 -0.54
C ASP A 83 -15.56 -8.96 -0.01
N VAL A 84 -14.69 -9.16 1.00
CA VAL A 84 -13.89 -8.09 1.62
C VAL A 84 -12.40 -8.46 1.65
N GLU A 85 -11.52 -7.46 1.53
CA GLU A 85 -10.07 -7.65 1.50
C GLU A 85 -9.46 -7.91 2.87
N TYR A 86 -10.09 -7.36 3.91
CA TYR A 86 -9.68 -7.53 5.29
C TYR A 86 -10.87 -7.43 6.24
N VAL A 87 -10.69 -7.98 7.45
CA VAL A 87 -11.62 -7.85 8.57
C VAL A 87 -10.81 -7.58 9.84
N GLN A 88 -11.20 -6.58 10.62
CA GLN A 88 -10.61 -6.33 11.93
C GLN A 88 -10.98 -7.45 12.90
N LEU A 89 -10.01 -7.96 13.65
CA LEU A 89 -10.20 -9.02 14.62
C LEU A 89 -9.98 -8.51 16.04
N GLU A 90 -10.70 -9.10 16.97
CA GLU A 90 -10.36 -9.04 18.38
C GLU A 90 -9.09 -9.87 18.65
N ALA A 91 -8.31 -9.47 19.66
CA ALA A 91 -7.04 -10.10 19.98
C ALA A 91 -7.17 -11.59 20.32
N GLU A 92 -8.26 -11.99 20.99
CA GLU A 92 -8.54 -13.40 21.30
C GLU A 92 -8.80 -14.20 20.03
N ARG A 93 -9.63 -13.68 19.11
CA ARG A 93 -9.91 -14.35 17.85
C ARG A 93 -8.67 -14.50 16.98
N ALA A 94 -7.80 -13.49 16.96
CA ALA A 94 -6.51 -13.56 16.27
C ALA A 94 -5.63 -14.73 16.77
N ARG A 95 -5.61 -14.95 18.09
CA ARG A 95 -4.87 -16.06 18.73
C ARG A 95 -5.45 -17.42 18.36
N GLU A 96 -6.77 -17.55 18.34
CA GLU A 96 -7.43 -18.80 17.93
C GLU A 96 -7.14 -19.17 16.47
N LEU A 97 -7.07 -18.17 15.59
CA LEU A 97 -6.87 -18.37 14.16
C LEU A 97 -5.44 -18.75 13.80
N VAL A 98 -4.43 -18.23 14.50
CA VAL A 98 -3.01 -18.51 14.21
C VAL A 98 -2.49 -19.60 15.15
N ASP A 99 -2.20 -19.21 16.38
CA ASP A 99 -1.77 -20.05 17.50
C ASP A 99 -1.97 -19.23 18.79
N ALA A 100 -2.16 -19.91 19.92
CA ALA A 100 -2.35 -19.29 21.23
C ALA A 100 -1.20 -18.36 21.63
N GLU A 101 0.00 -18.55 21.09
CA GLU A 101 1.17 -17.69 21.37
C GLU A 101 1.23 -16.41 20.51
N PHE A 102 0.43 -16.33 19.44
CA PHE A 102 0.45 -15.18 18.54
C PHE A 102 -0.02 -13.90 19.24
N LYS A 103 0.76 -12.81 19.16
CA LYS A 103 0.38 -11.52 19.72
C LYS A 103 0.85 -10.40 18.82
N CYS A 104 -0.03 -9.42 18.61
CA CYS A 104 0.39 -8.19 17.97
C CYS A 104 1.26 -7.35 18.92
N PRO A 105 2.30 -6.68 18.38
CA PRO A 105 3.05 -5.67 19.10
C PRO A 105 2.15 -4.59 19.73
N ASP A 106 2.66 -3.93 20.76
CA ASP A 106 1.93 -2.85 21.43
C ASP A 106 1.57 -1.72 20.46
N GLY A 107 0.30 -1.29 20.51
CA GLY A 107 -0.23 -0.25 19.61
C GLY A 107 -0.69 -0.76 18.24
N GLU A 108 -0.52 -2.05 17.94
CA GLU A 108 -1.04 -2.68 16.72
C GLU A 108 -2.32 -3.48 16.98
N GLN A 109 -3.13 -3.60 15.93
CA GLN A 109 -4.38 -4.35 15.93
C GLN A 109 -4.31 -5.48 14.91
N ALA A 110 -5.03 -6.57 15.19
CA ALA A 110 -5.07 -7.73 14.33
C ALA A 110 -6.10 -7.56 13.21
N TYR A 111 -5.70 -7.85 11.97
CA TYR A 111 -6.57 -7.86 10.81
C TYR A 111 -6.44 -9.20 10.09
N LEU A 112 -7.57 -9.86 9.85
CA LEU A 112 -7.66 -10.99 8.93
C LEU A 112 -7.55 -10.45 7.50
N VAL A 113 -6.63 -10.97 6.69
CA VAL A 113 -6.35 -10.44 5.35
C VAL A 113 -6.21 -11.55 4.32
N ARG A 114 -6.54 -11.22 3.07
CA ARG A 114 -6.37 -12.13 1.93
C ARG A 114 -4.90 -12.44 1.66
N ALA A 115 -4.65 -13.69 1.29
CA ALA A 115 -3.37 -14.16 0.79
C ALA A 115 -3.59 -15.21 -0.31
N VAL A 116 -2.59 -15.40 -1.17
CA VAL A 116 -2.62 -16.42 -2.23
C VAL A 116 -1.29 -17.17 -2.30
N ALA A 117 -1.33 -18.48 -2.53
CA ALA A 117 -0.15 -19.33 -2.61
C ALA A 117 -0.14 -20.18 -3.89
N HIS A 118 1.05 -20.41 -4.46
CA HIS A 118 1.28 -21.25 -5.66
C HIS A 118 1.84 -22.65 -5.35
N SER A 119 1.98 -23.00 -4.08
CA SER A 119 2.56 -24.29 -3.65
C SER A 119 1.97 -24.71 -2.32
N THR A 120 2.12 -25.98 -1.97
CA THR A 120 1.91 -26.50 -0.61
C THR A 120 3.06 -26.17 0.32
N ASN A 121 4.28 -25.97 -0.22
CA ASN A 121 5.45 -25.48 0.50
C ASN A 121 5.52 -23.97 0.29
N TRP A 122 4.74 -23.25 1.08
CA TRP A 122 4.58 -21.81 0.97
C TRP A 122 5.13 -21.11 2.21
N GLY A 123 5.70 -19.93 2.00
CA GLY A 123 5.94 -18.92 3.01
C GLY A 123 5.32 -17.61 2.56
N PHE A 124 5.14 -16.68 3.49
CA PHE A 124 4.66 -15.35 3.19
C PHE A 124 5.65 -14.30 3.68
N SER A 125 5.58 -13.11 3.09
CA SER A 125 6.12 -11.89 3.69
C SER A 125 5.08 -10.79 3.52
N ALA A 126 4.77 -10.10 4.61
CA ALA A 126 3.84 -8.98 4.61
C ALA A 126 4.61 -7.68 4.83
N ASN A 127 4.31 -6.66 4.03
CA ASN A 127 4.86 -5.32 4.19
C ASN A 127 3.75 -4.29 4.07
N TYR A 128 3.85 -3.20 4.81
CA TYR A 128 2.83 -2.17 4.85
C TYR A 128 3.40 -0.81 4.42
N SER A 129 2.62 -0.09 3.63
CA SER A 129 2.80 1.33 3.34
C SER A 129 1.52 2.06 3.69
N ARG A 130 1.63 3.17 4.44
CA ARG A 130 0.46 4.02 4.75
C ARG A 130 -0.20 4.58 3.49
N ARG A 131 0.60 4.82 2.45
CA ARG A 131 0.14 5.37 1.18
C ARG A 131 -0.57 4.33 0.33
N TYR A 132 -0.02 3.12 0.27
CA TYR A 132 -0.43 2.11 -0.71
C TYR A 132 -1.15 0.88 -0.13
N GLY A 133 -1.14 0.68 1.19
CA GLY A 133 -1.80 -0.44 1.86
C GLY A 133 -0.88 -1.62 2.19
N LEU A 134 -1.48 -2.79 2.37
CA LEU A 134 -0.80 -4.02 2.78
C LEU A 134 -0.43 -4.88 1.58
N PHE A 135 0.84 -5.23 1.46
CA PHE A 135 1.37 -6.11 0.43
C PHE A 135 1.67 -7.48 1.04
N VAL A 136 0.93 -8.50 0.61
CA VAL A 136 1.17 -9.89 1.04
C VAL A 136 1.84 -10.64 -0.10
N ARG A 137 3.10 -11.01 0.06
CA ARG A 137 3.88 -11.70 -0.97
C ARG A 137 4.04 -13.16 -0.61
N HIS A 138 3.69 -14.04 -1.54
CA HIS A 138 4.08 -15.44 -1.47
C HIS A 138 5.59 -15.58 -1.71
N ARG A 139 6.24 -16.40 -0.88
CA ARG A 139 7.60 -16.90 -1.09
C ARG A 139 7.51 -18.42 -1.15
N ALA A 140 7.71 -19.01 -2.32
CA ALA A 140 7.94 -20.45 -2.42
C ALA A 140 9.27 -20.71 -3.11
N LEU A 141 9.92 -21.78 -2.68
CA LEU A 141 11.03 -22.40 -3.40
C LEU A 141 10.42 -23.35 -4.44
N GLY A 142 10.71 -23.12 -5.73
CA GLY A 142 10.30 -24.00 -6.83
C GLY A 142 9.33 -23.37 -7.83
N ARG A 143 8.97 -24.17 -8.85
CA ARG A 143 8.14 -23.71 -9.97
C ARG A 143 6.71 -23.40 -9.53
N ARG A 144 6.09 -22.37 -10.14
CA ARG A 144 4.65 -22.13 -10.04
C ARG A 144 3.93 -23.42 -10.41
N THR A 145 3.19 -23.98 -9.44
CA THR A 145 2.37 -25.15 -9.68
C THR A 145 0.92 -24.71 -9.57
N PRO A 146 0.22 -24.43 -10.68
CA PRO A 146 -1.21 -24.20 -10.61
C PRO A 146 -1.93 -25.42 -9.99
N PRO A 147 -3.05 -25.22 -9.27
CA PRO A 147 -3.83 -23.99 -9.14
C PRO A 147 -3.34 -23.04 -8.02
N LEU A 148 -3.69 -21.76 -8.14
CA LEU A 148 -3.61 -20.78 -7.05
C LEU A 148 -4.49 -21.22 -5.87
N ARG A 149 -3.94 -21.19 -4.66
CA ARG A 149 -4.65 -21.53 -3.44
C ARG A 149 -4.92 -20.26 -2.64
N LYS A 150 -6.19 -20.03 -2.31
CA LYS A 150 -6.60 -18.97 -1.38
C LYS A 150 -6.11 -19.30 0.01
N ARG A 151 -5.57 -18.30 0.69
CA ARG A 151 -5.08 -18.38 2.06
C ARG A 151 -5.51 -17.15 2.84
N ALA A 152 -5.52 -17.26 4.16
CA ALA A 152 -5.78 -16.13 5.04
C ALA A 152 -4.60 -15.95 5.99
N LEU A 153 -4.27 -14.70 6.30
CA LEU A 153 -3.27 -14.34 7.30
C LEU A 153 -3.89 -13.42 8.32
N VAL A 154 -3.31 -13.39 9.51
CA VAL A 154 -3.56 -12.34 10.49
C VAL A 154 -2.37 -11.39 10.45
N ALA A 155 -2.59 -10.14 10.06
CA ALA A 155 -1.58 -9.08 10.01
C ALA A 155 -1.78 -8.13 11.19
N CYS A 156 -0.69 -7.75 11.87
CA CYS A 156 -0.69 -6.75 12.91
C CYS A 156 -0.34 -5.39 12.31
N LEU A 157 -1.25 -4.43 12.45
CA LEU A 157 -1.12 -3.09 11.87
C LEU A 157 -1.56 -2.03 12.88
N ALA A 158 -0.84 -0.91 12.94
CA ALA A 158 -1.22 0.22 13.78
C ALA A 158 -2.54 0.88 13.34
N GLU A 159 -2.91 0.73 12.06
CA GLU A 159 -4.12 1.30 11.47
C GLU A 159 -4.70 0.34 10.42
N ALA A 160 -5.97 0.52 10.08
CA ALA A 160 -6.63 -0.30 9.08
C ALA A 160 -5.96 -0.13 7.69
N PRO A 161 -5.70 -1.21 6.95
CA PRO A 161 -5.11 -1.10 5.64
C PRO A 161 -6.11 -0.49 4.66
N ARG A 162 -5.66 0.44 3.81
CA ARG A 162 -6.51 1.02 2.76
C ARG A 162 -6.99 -0.02 1.74
N GLN A 163 -6.13 -1.00 1.48
CA GLN A 163 -6.35 -2.12 0.58
C GLN A 163 -5.36 -3.25 0.93
N VAL A 164 -5.68 -4.46 0.52
CA VAL A 164 -4.78 -5.63 0.62
C VAL A 164 -4.46 -6.14 -0.77
N CYS A 165 -3.16 -6.17 -1.09
CA CYS A 165 -2.66 -6.56 -2.39
C CYS A 165 -1.88 -7.87 -2.25
N PRO A 166 -2.58 -9.02 -2.30
CA PRO A 166 -1.94 -10.32 -2.25
C PRO A 166 -1.32 -10.62 -3.61
N THR A 167 -0.05 -11.01 -3.57
CA THR A 167 0.78 -11.23 -4.76
C THR A 167 1.43 -12.60 -4.69
N ALA A 168 1.24 -13.36 -5.75
CA ALA A 168 1.86 -14.66 -5.92
C ALA A 168 3.16 -14.56 -6.75
N SER A 169 4.11 -13.71 -6.33
CA SER A 169 5.40 -13.60 -7.01
C SER A 169 6.25 -14.85 -6.78
N VAL A 170 7.01 -15.30 -7.79
CA VAL A 170 8.11 -16.26 -7.59
C VAL A 170 9.37 -15.44 -7.40
N VAL A 171 10.21 -15.83 -6.45
CA VAL A 171 11.61 -15.42 -6.51
C VAL A 171 12.24 -16.37 -7.53
N GLU A 172 12.66 -15.84 -8.68
CA GLU A 172 13.45 -16.61 -9.67
C GLU A 172 14.80 -17.03 -9.09
#